data_AF-A0A2V6ZYL7-F1
#
_entry.id   AF-A0A2V6ZYL7-F1
#
_cell.length_a   1.000
_cell.length_b   1.000
_cell.length_c   1.000
_cell.angle_alpha   90.00
_cell.angle_beta   90.00
_cell.angle_gamma   90.00
#
_symmetry.space_group_name_H-M   'P 1'
#
loop_
_entity.id
_entity.type
_entity.pdbx_description
1 polymer ?
#
loop_
_entity_poly.entity_id
_entity_poly.type
_entity_poly.pdbx_seq_one_letter_code
_entity_poly.pdbx_strand_id
1 'polypeptide(L)'
;GRLIGQDVPACGFSIGFERVVSILEERSGVAGPERDRVAFLFGRDDPLSEVASAAGRLRSRDRVVSLTLKRKNLAKQLDDLMGEGFGSYAVFRAGQAPPDVKPLARRAASGGGADA
;
A
#
# COMPACT_ATOMS: atom_id res chain seq x y z
N GLY A 1 -9.75 -32.06 -28.38
CA GLY A 1 -8.45 -32.73 -28.57
C GLY A 1 -8.56 -34.19 -28.23
N ARG A 2 -7.78 -35.06 -28.88
CA ARG A 2 -7.88 -36.53 -28.79
C ARG A 2 -6.89 -37.15 -27.76
N LEU A 3 -6.80 -36.58 -26.56
CA LEU A 3 -5.90 -37.09 -25.50
C LEU A 3 -6.43 -38.34 -24.78
N ILE A 4 -7.73 -38.64 -24.88
CA ILE A 4 -8.38 -39.78 -24.20
C ILE A 4 -9.01 -40.78 -25.18
N GLY A 5 -8.49 -40.85 -26.41
CA GLY A 5 -8.97 -41.79 -27.43
C GLY A 5 -10.31 -41.41 -28.08
N GLN A 6 -11.02 -40.39 -27.59
CA GLN A 6 -12.23 -39.84 -28.21
C GLN A 6 -11.96 -38.46 -28.82
N ASP A 7 -12.60 -38.18 -29.95
CA ASP A 7 -12.56 -36.85 -30.56
C ASP A 7 -13.47 -35.87 -29.78
N VAL A 8 -12.87 -34.77 -29.34
CA VAL A 8 -13.54 -33.76 -28.52
C VAL A 8 -13.38 -32.40 -29.21
N PRO A 9 -14.46 -31.71 -29.61
CA PRO A 9 -14.35 -30.36 -30.16
C PRO A 9 -13.81 -29.40 -29.10
N ALA A 10 -12.86 -28.55 -29.47
CA ALA A 10 -12.25 -27.58 -28.55
C ALA A 10 -11.87 -26.29 -29.30
N CYS A 11 -12.15 -25.14 -28.67
CA CYS A 11 -11.68 -23.83 -29.09
C CYS A 11 -11.21 -23.04 -27.86
N GLY A 12 -10.20 -22.19 -28.05
CA GLY A 12 -9.63 -21.37 -26.98
C GLY A 12 -8.49 -20.52 -27.52
N PHE A 13 -8.15 -19.46 -26.81
CA PHE A 13 -6.95 -18.67 -27.06
C PHE A 13 -6.15 -18.59 -25.77
N SER A 14 -4.84 -18.45 -25.91
CA SER A 14 -3.92 -18.24 -24.80
C SER A 14 -3.22 -16.92 -25.01
N ILE A 15 -3.06 -16.15 -23.93
CA ILE A 15 -2.19 -14.99 -23.90
C ILE A 15 -1.30 -15.13 -22.67
N GLY A 16 0.00 -14.95 -22.85
CA GLY A 16 0.94 -14.94 -21.73
C GLY A 16 0.68 -13.74 -20.82
N PHE A 17 0.82 -13.92 -19.52
CA PHE A 17 0.62 -12.84 -18.56
C PHE A 17 1.64 -11.71 -18.78
N GLU A 18 2.87 -12.04 -19.16
CA GLU A 18 3.91 -11.10 -19.57
C GLU A 18 3.46 -10.20 -20.72
N ARG A 19 2.68 -10.76 -21.66
CA ARG A 19 2.13 -9.97 -22.77
C ARG A 19 1.01 -9.05 -22.32
N VAL A 20 0.20 -9.48 -21.35
CA VAL A 20 -0.81 -8.62 -20.70
C VAL A 20 -0.14 -7.44 -19.99
N VAL A 21 0.93 -7.69 -19.23
CA VAL A 21 1.70 -6.65 -18.52
C VAL A 21 2.29 -5.64 -19.50
N SER A 22 2.99 -6.08 -20.54
CA SER A 22 3.59 -5.18 -21.54
C SER A 22 2.55 -4.31 -22.25
N ILE A 23 1.39 -4.88 -22.60
CA ILE A 23 0.29 -4.10 -23.23
C ILE A 23 -0.25 -3.04 -22.26
N LEU A 24 -0.38 -3.37 -20.98
CA LEU A 24 -0.86 -2.41 -19.97
C LEU A 24 0.15 -1.27 -19.75
N GLU A 25 1.44 -1.57 -19.71
CA GLU A 25 2.53 -0.59 -19.60
C GLU A 25 2.57 0.34 -20.82
N GLU A 26 2.49 -0.20 -22.04
CA GLU A 26 2.48 0.55 -23.30
C GLU A 26 1.28 1.49 -23.43
N ARG A 27 0.09 1.06 -22.99
CA ARG A 27 -1.17 1.82 -23.18
C ARG A 27 -1.48 2.82 -22.07
N SER A 28 -1.10 2.50 -20.84
CA SER A 28 -1.62 3.19 -19.65
C SER A 28 -0.55 3.97 -18.90
N GLY A 29 0.74 3.79 -19.24
CA GLY A 29 1.86 4.30 -18.45
C GLY A 29 1.75 3.78 -17.02
N VAL A 30 2.17 2.53 -16.78
CA VAL A 30 2.26 1.84 -15.47
C VAL A 30 1.06 2.08 -14.54
N ALA A 31 0.16 1.09 -14.41
CA ALA A 31 -0.86 0.91 -13.35
C ALA A 31 -1.52 2.19 -12.79
N GLY A 32 -2.85 2.34 -12.95
CA GLY A 32 -3.62 3.53 -12.57
C GLY A 32 -3.27 4.20 -11.23
N PRO A 33 -3.65 5.47 -11.03
CA PRO A 33 -3.05 6.40 -10.08
C PRO A 33 -2.72 5.76 -8.72
N GLU A 34 -1.47 5.93 -8.28
CA GLU A 34 -1.00 5.44 -6.98
C GLU A 34 -1.95 5.95 -5.89
N ARG A 35 -2.78 5.04 -5.35
CA ARG A 35 -3.74 5.40 -4.30
C ARG A 35 -2.96 5.83 -3.06
N ASP A 36 -3.40 6.89 -2.40
CA ASP A 36 -2.81 7.38 -1.14
C ASP A 36 -2.74 6.24 -0.10
N ARG A 37 -1.51 5.78 0.18
CA ARG A 37 -1.23 4.71 1.14
C ARG A 37 -0.95 5.31 2.51
N VAL A 38 -1.83 5.00 3.47
CA VAL A 38 -1.75 5.42 4.88
C VAL A 38 -1.32 4.25 5.75
N ALA A 39 -0.25 4.42 6.52
CA ALA A 39 0.08 3.52 7.61
C ALA A 39 -0.68 3.93 8.89
N PHE A 40 -1.61 3.11 9.36
CA PHE A 40 -2.36 3.37 10.58
C PHE A 40 -1.78 2.61 11.77
N LEU A 41 -1.13 3.34 12.66
CA LEU A 41 -0.35 2.81 13.77
C LEU A 41 -1.20 2.67 15.03
N PHE A 42 -1.17 1.52 15.69
CA PHE A 42 -1.88 1.27 16.94
C PHE A 42 -1.00 0.53 17.96
N GLY A 43 -1.24 0.72 19.25
CA GLY A 43 -0.60 0.02 20.35
C GLY A 43 -1.13 -1.40 20.52
N ARG A 44 -0.39 -2.25 21.25
CA ARG A 44 -0.81 -3.64 21.50
C ARG A 44 -2.06 -3.73 22.36
N ASP A 45 -2.24 -2.77 23.25
CA ASP A 45 -3.33 -2.73 24.22
C ASP A 45 -4.53 -1.91 23.71
N ASP A 46 -4.46 -1.40 22.47
CA ASP A 46 -5.57 -0.66 21.87
C ASP A 46 -6.73 -1.62 21.48
N PRO A 47 -7.99 -1.21 21.67
CA PRO A 47 -9.14 -2.03 21.31
C PRO A 47 -9.24 -2.18 19.78
N LEU A 48 -8.98 -3.39 19.28
CA LEU A 48 -8.94 -3.67 17.83
C LEU A 48 -10.24 -3.35 17.09
N SER A 49 -11.39 -3.44 17.75
CA SER A 49 -12.69 -3.05 17.18
C SER A 49 -12.76 -1.55 16.86
N GLU A 50 -12.23 -0.70 17.74
CA GLU A 50 -12.13 0.74 17.52
C GLU A 50 -11.07 1.08 16.48
N VAL A 51 -9.92 0.39 16.49
CA VAL A 51 -8.86 0.53 15.48
C VAL A 51 -9.41 0.21 14.09
N ALA A 52 -10.11 -0.92 13.93
CA ALA A 52 -10.70 -1.33 12.67
C ALA A 52 -11.78 -0.33 12.20
N SER A 53 -12.62 0.16 13.11
CA SER A 53 -13.64 1.17 12.81
C SER A 53 -13.03 2.50 12.36
N ALA A 54 -11.97 2.96 13.04
CA ALA A 54 -11.23 4.16 12.67
C ALA A 54 -10.53 4.02 11.31
N ALA A 55 -9.93 2.87 11.03
CA ALA A 55 -9.35 2.58 9.72
C ALA A 55 -10.40 2.52 8.61
N GLY A 56 -11.60 1.99 8.89
CA GLY A 56 -12.74 2.01 7.96
C GLY A 56 -13.10 3.43 7.52
N ARG A 57 -13.15 4.38 8.47
CA ARG A 57 -13.38 5.81 8.18
C ARG A 57 -12.27 6.45 7.34
N LEU A 58 -11.03 5.99 7.47
CA LEU A 58 -9.92 6.47 6.63
C LEU A 58 -10.01 5.93 5.20
N ARG A 59 -10.51 4.69 5.01
CA ARG A 59 -10.66 4.07 3.68
C ARG A 59 -11.76 4.70 2.83
N SER A 60 -12.78 5.29 3.43
CA SER A 60 -13.89 5.92 2.69
C SER A 60 -13.50 7.16 1.87
N ARG A 61 -12.21 7.52 1.83
CA ARG A 61 -11.63 8.61 1.03
C ARG A 61 -10.72 8.10 -0.09
N ASP A 62 -11.01 6.93 -0.65
CA ASP A 62 -10.21 6.27 -1.70
C ASP A 62 -8.75 5.96 -1.30
N ARG A 63 -8.48 5.89 0.01
CA ARG A 63 -7.17 5.60 0.57
C ARG A 63 -6.97 4.10 0.78
N VAL A 64 -5.73 3.65 0.61
CA VAL A 64 -5.30 2.32 1.04
C VAL A 64 -4.76 2.46 2.47
N VAL A 65 -5.41 1.81 3.45
CA VAL A 65 -5.05 1.94 4.87
C VAL A 65 -4.57 0.61 5.43
N SER A 66 -3.29 0.56 5.78
CA SER A 66 -2.63 -0.62 6.37
C SER A 66 -2.54 -0.47 7.89
N LEU A 67 -2.99 -1.48 8.63
CA LEU A 67 -2.90 -1.52 10.09
C LEU A 67 -1.54 -2.05 10.51
N THR A 68 -0.80 -1.30 11.32
CA THR A 68 0.54 -1.69 11.76
C THR A 68 0.71 -1.43 13.26
N LEU A 69 1.32 -2.36 13.98
CA LEU A 69 1.67 -2.12 15.38
C LEU A 69 2.69 -0.99 15.50
N LYS A 70 2.44 -0.05 16.42
CA LYS A 70 3.36 1.03 16.77
C LYS A 70 4.57 0.45 17.49
N ARG A 71 5.77 0.68 16.94
CA ARG A 71 7.05 0.30 17.55
C ARG A 71 7.48 1.36 18.57
N LYS A 72 8.38 0.97 19.48
CA LYS A 72 8.97 1.91 20.46
C LYS A 72 9.74 3.04 19.76
N ASN A 73 10.56 2.69 18.75
CA ASN A 73 11.26 3.67 17.93
C ASN A 73 10.38 4.04 16.72
N LEU A 74 9.55 5.06 16.90
CA LEU A 74 8.63 5.54 15.87
C LEU A 74 9.39 6.14 14.68
N ALA A 75 10.48 6.88 14.91
CA ALA A 75 11.23 7.53 13.82
C ALA A 75 11.72 6.50 12.79
N LYS A 76 12.41 5.45 13.26
CA LYS A 76 12.84 4.34 12.39
C LYS A 76 11.67 3.67 11.68
N GLN A 77 10.54 3.47 12.38
CA GLN A 77 9.36 2.88 11.77
C GLN A 77 8.79 3.75 10.63
N LEU A 78 8.76 5.08 10.78
CA LEU A 78 8.30 5.97 9.73
C LEU A 78 9.25 5.95 8.52
N ASP A 79 10.56 5.89 8.75
CA ASP A 79 11.56 5.75 7.69
C ASP A 79 11.40 4.41 6.93
N ASP A 80 11.18 3.31 7.64
CA ASP A 80 10.90 1.99 7.04
C ASP A 80 9.62 2.04 6.19
N LEU A 81 8.53 2.61 6.73
CA LEU A 81 7.25 2.74 6.03
C LEU A 81 7.35 3.62 4.78
N MET A 82 8.17 4.66 4.81
CA MET A 82 8.48 5.44 3.62
C MET A 82 9.18 4.59 2.56
N GLY A 83 10.14 3.76 2.95
CA GLY A 83 10.81 2.80 2.05
C GLY A 83 9.85 1.78 1.44
N GLU A 84 8.79 1.42 2.17
CA GLU A 84 7.71 0.54 1.71
C GLU A 84 6.68 1.26 0.80
N GLY A 85 6.83 2.57 0.55
CA GLY A 85 5.95 3.36 -0.32
C GLY A 85 4.68 3.87 0.36
N PHE A 86 4.69 4.12 1.67
CA PHE A 86 3.61 4.85 2.33
C PHE A 86 3.80 6.37 2.19
N GLY A 87 2.76 7.08 1.78
CA GLY A 87 2.78 8.55 1.62
C GLY A 87 2.37 9.30 2.89
N SER A 88 1.66 8.63 3.81
CA SER A 88 1.19 9.23 5.06
C SER A 88 1.04 8.20 6.17
N TYR A 89 0.91 8.68 7.40
CA TYR A 89 0.61 7.85 8.57
C TYR A 89 -0.41 8.52 9.48
N ALA A 90 -1.10 7.71 10.27
CA ALA A 90 -1.93 8.17 11.38
C ALA A 90 -1.69 7.27 12.59
N VAL A 91 -1.86 7.81 13.79
CA VAL A 91 -1.74 7.03 15.03
C VAL A 91 -3.11 6.95 15.67
N PHE A 92 -3.54 5.74 16.00
CA PHE A 92 -4.77 5.50 16.72
C PHE A 92 -4.73 6.21 18.08
N ARG A 93 -5.85 6.85 18.43
CA ARG A 93 -6.13 7.39 19.75
C ARG A 93 -7.59 7.12 20.05
N ALA A 94 -7.86 6.46 21.17
CA ALA A 94 -9.22 6.18 21.62
C ALA A 94 -10.01 7.49 21.75
N GLY A 95 -11.26 7.49 21.29
CA GLY A 95 -12.13 8.67 21.29
C GLY A 95 -11.80 9.76 20.27
N GLN A 96 -10.72 9.65 19.47
CA GLN A 96 -10.44 10.60 18.40
C GLN A 96 -11.13 10.20 17.09
N ALA A 97 -12.00 11.06 16.58
CA ALA A 97 -12.60 10.90 15.25
C ALA A 97 -12.73 12.27 14.53
N PRO A 98 -12.23 12.42 13.28
CA PRO A 98 -11.43 11.45 12.52
C PRO A 98 -9.96 11.37 13.00
N PRO A 99 -9.25 10.25 12.71
CA PRO A 99 -7.81 10.15 12.96
C PRO A 99 -7.03 11.22 12.20
N ASP A 100 -6.02 11.79 12.85
CA ASP A 100 -5.13 12.82 12.29
C ASP A 100 -4.10 12.16 11.36
N VAL A 101 -4.16 12.49 10.06
CA VAL A 101 -3.30 11.94 9.02
C VAL A 101 -2.17 12.91 8.72
N LYS A 102 -0.93 12.42 8.86
CA LYS A 102 0.30 13.20 8.72
C LYS A 102 1.09 12.72 7.51
N PRO A 103 1.66 13.63 6.71
CA PRO A 103 2.48 13.25 5.57
C PRO A 103 3.76 12.55 6.04
N LEU A 104 4.21 11.59 5.24
CA LEU A 104 5.54 10.99 5.33
C LEU A 104 6.41 11.63 4.26
N ALA A 105 7.26 12.57 4.65
CA ALA A 105 8.18 13.23 3.72
C ALA A 105 9.60 12.71 3.93
N ARG A 106 10.30 12.43 2.83
CA ARG A 106 11.75 12.20 2.86
C ARG A 106 12.41 13.42 3.48
N ARG A 107 13.15 13.24 4.58
CA ARG A 107 14.15 14.24 4.95
C ARG A 107 15.06 14.38 3.74
N ALA A 108 15.17 15.59 3.19
CA ALA A 108 16.18 15.88 2.18
C ALA A 108 17.51 15.42 2.76
N ALA A 109 18.27 14.62 2.00
CA ALA A 109 19.65 14.33 2.35
C ALA A 109 20.32 15.70 2.52
N SER A 110 20.75 16.04 3.73
CA SER A 110 21.62 17.18 3.95
C SER A 110 22.86 16.92 3.09
N GLY A 111 22.98 17.66 1.99
CA GLY A 111 24.15 17.60 1.11
C GLY A 111 25.39 17.86 1.93
N GLY A 112 26.20 16.82 2.14
CA GLY A 112 27.59 16.97 2.57
C GLY A 112 28.34 17.57 1.40
N GLY A 113 28.46 18.90 1.41
CA GLY A 113 29.33 19.63 0.53
C GLY A 113 30.80 19.38 0.88
N ALA A 114 31.61 19.36 -0.20
CA ALA A 114 33.03 19.68 -0.29
C ALA A 114 34.00 18.95 0.65
N ASP A 115 34.88 18.13 0.05
CA ASP A 115 36.29 18.51 0.01
C ASP A 115 36.91 18.01 -1.30
N ALA A 116 37.56 18.97 -1.98
CA ALA A 116 38.42 18.79 -3.14
C ALA A 116 39.88 18.89 -2.68
#